data_AF-A0AB34R4Y5-F1
#
_entry.id   AF-A0AB34R4Y5-F1
#
_cell.length_a   1.000
_cell.length_b   1.000
_cell.length_c   1.000
_cell.angle_alpha   90.00
_cell.angle_beta   90.00
_cell.angle_gamma   90.00
#
_symmetry.space_group_name_H-M   'P 1'
#
loop_
_entity.id
_entity.type
_entity.pdbx_description
1 polymer ?
#
loop_
_entity_poly.entity_id
_entity_poly.type
_entity_poly.pdbx_seq_one_letter_code
_entity_poly.pdbx_strand_id
1 'polypeptide(L)'
;MKTILCILGIALGLIVVGCNENGDSGFYDNVYRVYFPKDSIRYNFGDKPVELTSYTVNVPVEVLGLPADKEMSIKVSVDEEATTAPEGAYVAIPTEILIKKDSVLAYVPVELIRADIPSEKDTTFHIVLRLEPNDNFELGVKESLQSVVVFSNFLAKPDWWIGLQDYCLGIFQKEKYQKMIELWGGPITLDDFFFRSAKIISVAKEMYYYFQEHPEYGMVFPPEIVWPYE
;
A
#
# COMPACT_ATOMS: atom_id res chain seq x y z
N MET A 1 2.80 -37.96 60.22
CA MET A 1 2.28 -36.59 60.05
C MET A 1 3.37 -35.54 59.82
N LYS A 2 4.48 -35.87 59.12
CA LYS A 2 5.56 -34.89 58.83
C LYS A 2 5.84 -34.71 57.33
N THR A 3 5.24 -35.55 56.49
CA THR A 3 5.42 -35.52 55.02
C THR A 3 4.30 -34.78 54.27
N ILE A 4 3.16 -34.49 54.92
CA ILE A 4 2.07 -33.70 54.32
C ILE A 4 2.28 -32.18 54.53
N LEU A 5 3.17 -31.79 55.45
CA LEU A 5 3.45 -30.38 55.74
C LEU A 5 4.42 -29.72 54.72
N CYS A 6 5.05 -30.50 53.84
CA CYS A 6 6.03 -29.97 52.89
C CYS A 6 5.41 -29.50 51.56
N ILE A 7 4.17 -29.87 51.24
CA ILE A 7 3.51 -29.50 49.98
C ILE A 7 2.85 -28.11 50.08
N LEU A 8 2.59 -27.62 51.30
CA LEU A 8 2.06 -26.27 51.54
C LEU A 8 3.11 -25.16 51.51
N GLY A 9 4.41 -25.49 51.54
CA GLY A 9 5.50 -24.51 51.55
C GLY A 9 6.02 -24.11 50.16
N ILE A 10 5.63 -24.82 49.10
CA ILE A 10 6.17 -24.60 47.73
C ILE A 10 5.15 -23.91 46.81
N ALA A 11 3.87 -23.86 47.20
CA ALA A 11 2.82 -23.20 46.42
C ALA A 11 2.69 -21.68 46.66
N LEU A 12 3.46 -21.10 47.60
CA LEU A 12 3.36 -19.68 47.99
C LEU A 12 4.47 -18.78 47.39
N GLY A 13 5.23 -19.27 46.41
CA GLY A 13 6.39 -18.56 45.84
C GLY A 13 6.29 -18.13 44.38
N LEU A 14 5.14 -18.32 43.72
CA LEU A 14 4.97 -18.11 42.27
C LEU A 14 3.98 -17.01 41.91
N ILE A 15 3.80 -16.02 42.78
CA ILE A 15 3.05 -14.81 42.44
C ILE A 15 3.91 -13.65 42.90
N VAL A 16 4.62 -13.03 41.96
CA VAL A 16 4.99 -11.61 41.81
C VAL A 16 6.33 -11.56 41.07
N VAL A 17 6.33 -11.97 39.81
CA VAL A 17 7.19 -11.33 38.79
C VAL A 17 6.23 -10.91 37.68
N GLY A 18 5.46 -9.86 37.97
CA GLY A 18 4.85 -9.07 36.92
C GLY A 18 5.98 -8.33 36.22
N CYS A 19 6.19 -8.62 34.94
CA CYS A 19 7.08 -7.84 34.10
C CYS A 19 6.51 -6.42 34.04
N ASN A 20 7.16 -5.45 34.68
CA ASN A 20 6.71 -4.07 34.70
C ASN A 20 7.30 -3.37 33.46
N GLU A 21 6.76 -3.68 32.28
CA GLU A 21 6.92 -2.83 31.10
C GLU A 21 5.83 -1.76 31.10
N ASN A 22 5.78 -0.96 32.16
CA ASN A 22 4.95 0.24 32.18
C ASN A 22 5.90 1.42 32.34
N GLY A 23 5.89 2.31 31.34
CA GLY A 23 6.63 3.57 31.35
C GLY A 23 6.41 4.35 32.65
N ASP A 24 7.45 5.08 33.04
CA ASP A 24 7.84 5.50 34.39
C ASP A 24 6.88 6.42 35.19
N SER A 25 5.56 6.37 34.97
CA SER A 25 4.61 7.04 35.87
C SER A 25 3.20 6.43 35.94
N GLY A 26 2.75 5.63 34.97
CA GLY A 26 1.39 5.04 35.00
C GLY A 26 0.23 6.06 35.08
N PHE A 27 0.52 7.37 35.01
CA PHE A 27 -0.46 8.43 34.95
C PHE A 27 -0.61 8.87 33.50
N TYR A 28 -1.85 9.03 33.04
CA TYR A 28 -2.13 9.77 31.83
C TYR A 28 -1.70 11.23 32.06
N ASP A 29 -0.59 11.65 31.44
CA ASP A 29 -0.38 13.06 31.24
C ASP A 29 -1.39 13.56 30.20
N ASN A 30 -1.87 14.78 30.36
CA ASN A 30 -2.92 15.33 29.50
C ASN A 30 -2.35 15.83 28.17
N VAL A 31 -1.38 15.09 27.62
CA VAL A 31 -0.56 15.46 26.46
C VAL A 31 -0.95 14.56 25.29
N TYR A 32 -1.40 15.18 24.20
CA TYR A 32 -1.66 14.43 22.97
C TYR A 32 -0.35 14.02 22.33
N ARG A 33 -0.25 12.74 21.98
CA ARG A 33 0.89 12.20 21.24
C ARG A 33 0.45 11.63 19.92
N VAL A 34 1.22 11.87 18.86
CA VAL A 34 0.89 11.39 17.51
C VAL A 34 1.89 10.35 17.03
N TYR A 35 1.39 9.42 16.22
CA TYR A 35 2.19 8.37 15.59
C TYR A 35 1.52 7.89 14.29
N PHE A 36 2.29 7.28 13.41
CA PHE A 36 1.79 6.55 12.26
C PHE A 36 1.47 5.10 12.68
N PRO A 37 0.22 4.62 12.60
CA PRO A 37 -0.13 3.23 12.91
C PRO A 37 0.36 2.24 11.85
N LYS A 38 0.90 2.73 10.72
CA LYS A 38 1.49 1.91 9.65
C LYS A 38 2.88 2.44 9.29
N ASP A 39 3.85 1.54 9.24
CA ASP A 39 5.22 1.81 8.79
C ASP A 39 5.29 2.12 7.29
N SER A 40 4.40 1.51 6.50
CA SER A 40 4.34 1.72 5.05
C SER A 40 2.95 1.50 4.46
N ILE A 41 2.71 2.12 3.31
CA ILE A 41 1.56 1.86 2.44
C ILE A 41 2.06 1.66 1.02
N ARG A 42 1.58 0.59 0.37
CA ARG A 42 1.98 0.24 -0.99
C ARG A 42 0.90 0.62 -2.00
N TYR A 43 1.33 1.18 -3.12
CA TYR A 43 0.47 1.43 -4.27
C TYR A 43 1.18 1.08 -5.57
N ASN A 44 0.56 0.26 -6.42
CA ASN A 44 1.10 -0.04 -7.75
C ASN A 44 0.13 0.48 -8.81
N PHE A 45 0.62 1.33 -9.70
CA PHE A 45 -0.09 1.72 -10.92
C PHE A 45 0.04 0.66 -12.02
N GLY A 46 1.07 -0.18 -11.97
CA GLY A 46 1.36 -1.16 -13.01
C GLY A 46 0.18 -2.09 -13.29
N ASP A 47 -0.53 -2.53 -12.27
CA ASP A 47 -1.70 -3.42 -12.35
C ASP A 47 -3.05 -2.66 -12.37
N LYS A 48 -3.05 -1.36 -12.71
CA LYS A 48 -4.25 -0.52 -12.80
C LYS A 48 -4.56 -0.14 -14.26
N PRO A 49 -5.85 0.12 -14.59
CA PRO A 49 -6.26 0.56 -15.92
C PRO A 49 -5.45 1.77 -16.39
N VAL A 50 -5.15 1.87 -17.69
CA VAL A 50 -4.29 2.92 -18.27
C VAL A 50 -4.87 4.33 -18.03
N GLU A 51 -6.19 4.41 -17.95
CA GLU A 51 -6.98 5.62 -17.78
C GLU A 51 -6.87 6.21 -16.35
N LEU A 52 -6.40 5.42 -15.37
CA LEU A 52 -6.12 5.93 -14.02
C LEU A 52 -4.78 6.66 -14.01
N THR A 53 -4.84 8.00 -14.03
CA THR A 53 -3.66 8.88 -14.15
C THR A 53 -3.14 9.41 -12.81
N SER A 54 -3.96 9.42 -11.76
CA SER A 54 -3.55 9.80 -10.40
C SER A 54 -4.28 8.99 -9.34
N TYR A 55 -3.70 8.96 -8.14
CA TYR A 55 -4.32 8.32 -6.98
C TYR A 55 -3.82 8.95 -5.67
N THR A 56 -4.74 9.24 -4.74
CA THR A 56 -4.40 9.75 -3.41
C THR A 56 -4.29 8.60 -2.39
N VAL A 57 -3.08 8.37 -1.92
CA VAL A 57 -2.81 7.50 -0.78
C VAL A 57 -3.10 8.28 0.51
N ASN A 58 -4.08 7.84 1.29
CA ASN A 58 -4.41 8.42 2.59
C ASN A 58 -3.62 7.72 3.70
N VAL A 59 -2.49 8.30 4.11
CA VAL A 59 -1.64 7.75 5.17
C VAL A 59 -2.25 8.09 6.53
N PRO A 60 -2.66 7.10 7.35
CA PRO A 60 -3.30 7.37 8.63
C PRO A 60 -2.29 7.93 9.63
N VAL A 61 -2.74 8.87 10.46
CA VAL A 61 -2.03 9.36 11.64
C VAL A 61 -2.99 9.27 12.81
N GLU A 62 -2.52 8.74 13.94
CA GLU A 62 -3.33 8.53 15.12
C GLU A 62 -2.83 9.31 16.33
N VAL A 63 -3.77 9.73 17.17
CA VAL A 63 -3.52 10.29 18.49
C VAL A 63 -3.58 9.17 19.52
N LEU A 64 -2.54 9.04 20.33
CA LEU A 64 -2.50 8.13 21.46
C LEU A 64 -3.41 8.64 22.59
N GLY A 65 -4.25 7.76 23.11
CA GLY A 65 -5.09 8.03 24.27
C GLY A 65 -6.45 8.58 23.90
N LEU A 66 -6.81 9.73 24.49
CA LEU A 66 -8.15 10.30 24.35
C LEU A 66 -8.32 11.01 22.99
N PRO A 67 -9.53 11.02 22.43
CA PRO A 67 -9.85 11.82 21.24
C PRO A 67 -9.54 13.29 21.45
N ALA A 68 -9.21 13.97 20.35
CA ALA A 68 -9.00 15.41 20.34
C ALA A 68 -10.26 16.14 20.83
N ASP A 69 -10.14 16.98 21.85
CA ASP A 69 -11.25 17.74 22.45
C ASP A 69 -11.67 18.96 21.62
N LYS A 70 -10.83 19.37 20.68
CA LYS A 70 -11.04 20.43 19.69
C LYS A 70 -10.31 20.11 18.40
N GLU A 71 -10.58 20.89 17.36
CA GLU A 71 -9.80 20.82 16.12
C GLU A 71 -8.36 21.31 16.34
N MET A 72 -7.39 20.55 15.87
CA MET A 72 -5.96 20.84 16.02
C MET A 72 -5.19 20.39 14.76
N SER A 73 -4.04 21.02 14.49
CA SER A 73 -3.15 20.64 13.39
C SER A 73 -2.02 19.74 13.87
N ILE A 74 -1.86 18.59 13.23
CA ILE A 74 -0.68 17.71 13.33
C ILE A 74 0.35 18.19 12.31
N LYS A 75 1.62 18.31 12.72
CA LYS A 75 2.70 18.72 11.82
C LYS A 75 3.38 17.52 11.18
N VAL A 76 3.51 17.56 9.85
CA VAL A 76 4.09 16.51 9.02
C VAL A 76 5.12 17.13 8.08
N SER A 77 6.21 16.43 7.82
CA SER A 77 7.21 16.80 6.82
C SER A 77 7.59 15.63 5.93
N VAL A 78 8.12 15.94 4.75
CA VAL A 78 8.74 14.98 3.84
C VAL A 78 10.23 14.96 4.14
N ASP A 79 10.79 13.77 4.31
CA ASP A 79 12.23 13.56 4.34
C ASP A 79 12.75 13.47 2.91
N GLU A 80 13.21 14.60 2.39
CA GLU A 80 13.71 14.73 1.01
C GLU A 80 14.97 13.88 0.77
N GLU A 81 15.80 13.63 1.79
CA GLU A 81 17.02 12.82 1.64
C GLU A 81 16.71 11.32 1.53
N ALA A 82 15.67 10.85 2.23
CA ALA A 82 15.23 9.45 2.19
C ALA A 82 14.19 9.15 1.10
N THR A 83 13.62 10.19 0.49
CA THR A 83 12.64 10.09 -0.59
C THR A 83 13.34 9.82 -1.92
N THR A 84 12.84 8.84 -2.68
CA THR A 84 13.38 8.46 -4.00
C THR A 84 12.40 8.73 -5.14
N ALA A 85 11.27 9.38 -4.85
CA ALA A 85 10.26 9.73 -5.84
C ALA A 85 10.86 10.60 -6.96
N PRO A 86 10.57 10.30 -8.24
CA PRO A 86 10.92 11.17 -9.35
C PRO A 86 10.25 12.54 -9.24
N GLU A 87 10.86 13.56 -9.86
CA GLU A 87 10.24 14.88 -9.99
C GLU A 87 8.88 14.77 -10.68
N GLY A 88 7.85 15.45 -10.14
CA GLY A 88 6.47 15.41 -10.67
C GLY A 88 5.64 14.20 -10.21
N ALA A 89 6.25 13.14 -9.67
CA ALA A 89 5.56 11.91 -9.30
C ALA A 89 4.51 12.06 -8.17
N TYR A 90 4.52 13.18 -7.45
CA TYR A 90 3.52 13.50 -6.44
C TYR A 90 3.29 15.01 -6.30
N VAL A 91 2.09 15.39 -5.86
CA VAL A 91 1.73 16.78 -5.52
C VAL A 91 2.29 17.13 -4.14
N ALA A 92 2.62 18.41 -3.92
CA ALA A 92 3.08 18.92 -2.63
C ALA A 92 2.18 18.44 -1.47
N ILE A 93 2.79 17.81 -0.46
CA ILE A 93 2.09 17.24 0.68
C ILE A 93 1.83 18.35 1.72
N PRO A 94 0.59 18.47 2.26
CA PRO A 94 0.31 19.44 3.31
C PRO A 94 1.18 19.20 4.55
N THR A 95 1.80 20.27 5.05
CA THR A 95 2.62 20.23 6.26
C THR A 95 1.82 20.22 7.56
N GLU A 96 0.53 20.55 7.46
CA GLU A 96 -0.43 20.54 8.57
C GLU A 96 -1.64 19.71 8.21
N ILE A 97 -1.96 18.73 9.06
CA ILE A 97 -3.10 17.84 8.92
C ILE A 97 -4.08 18.11 10.05
N LEU A 98 -5.32 18.43 9.70
CA LEU A 98 -6.36 18.67 10.68
C LEU A 98 -6.85 17.36 11.29
N ILE A 99 -6.80 17.27 12.62
CA ILE A 99 -7.60 16.32 13.37
C ILE A 99 -8.85 17.00 13.89
N LYS A 100 -10.01 16.40 13.59
CA LYS A 100 -11.31 16.92 14.03
C LYS A 100 -11.53 16.62 15.50
N LYS A 101 -12.34 17.47 16.13
CA LYS A 101 -12.89 17.19 17.46
C LYS A 101 -13.53 15.80 17.51
N ASP A 102 -13.38 15.14 18.65
CA ASP A 102 -13.86 13.80 18.98
C ASP A 102 -13.27 12.68 18.09
N SER A 103 -12.17 12.97 17.36
CA SER A 103 -11.43 11.99 16.56
C SER A 103 -10.06 11.66 17.19
N VAL A 104 -9.62 10.43 16.98
CA VAL A 104 -8.22 9.99 17.20
C VAL A 104 -7.48 9.77 15.88
N LEU A 105 -8.16 9.90 14.73
CA LEU A 105 -7.66 9.53 13.41
C LEU A 105 -7.72 10.72 12.46
N ALA A 106 -6.63 10.92 11.74
CA ALA A 106 -6.49 11.84 10.62
C ALA A 106 -5.71 11.16 9.48
N TYR A 107 -5.63 11.82 8.32
CA TYR A 107 -4.94 11.28 7.15
C TYR A 107 -4.07 12.33 6.48
N VAL A 108 -2.81 11.97 6.20
CA VAL A 108 -1.93 12.70 5.28
C VAL A 108 -2.30 12.28 3.86
N PRO A 109 -2.82 13.18 3.01
CA PRO A 109 -3.08 12.87 1.61
C PRO A 109 -1.77 12.96 0.82
N VAL A 110 -1.40 11.87 0.15
CA VAL A 110 -0.28 11.81 -0.80
C VAL A 110 -0.83 11.49 -2.18
N GLU A 111 -1.00 12.51 -3.02
CA GLU A 111 -1.48 12.35 -4.39
C GLU A 111 -0.31 12.01 -5.32
N LEU A 112 -0.34 10.80 -5.87
CA LEU A 112 0.63 10.30 -6.83
C LEU A 112 0.18 10.58 -8.26
N ILE A 113 1.11 11.00 -9.12
CA ILE A 113 0.88 11.33 -10.53
C ILE A 113 1.57 10.27 -11.40
N ARG A 114 0.78 9.46 -12.09
CA ARG A 114 1.29 8.29 -12.84
C ARG A 114 2.23 8.65 -13.98
N ALA A 115 1.98 9.76 -14.65
CA ALA A 115 2.72 10.16 -15.85
C ALA A 115 4.22 10.34 -15.57
N ASP A 116 4.57 10.75 -14.36
CA ASP A 116 5.94 11.01 -13.92
C ASP A 116 6.57 9.82 -13.16
N ILE A 117 5.93 8.65 -13.19
CA ILE A 117 6.44 7.42 -12.56
C ILE A 117 6.91 6.45 -13.66
N PRO A 118 8.23 6.23 -13.80
CA PRO A 118 8.80 5.29 -14.75
C PRO A 118 8.20 3.88 -14.63
N SER A 119 8.02 3.23 -15.78
CA SER A 119 7.33 1.94 -15.89
C SER A 119 8.13 0.87 -16.62
N GLU A 120 9.30 1.22 -17.12
CA GLU A 120 10.09 0.41 -18.06
C GLU A 120 10.95 -0.62 -17.35
N LYS A 121 11.22 -0.39 -16.06
CA LYS A 121 12.05 -1.25 -15.21
C LYS A 121 11.31 -1.55 -13.92
N ASP A 122 11.61 -2.70 -13.34
CA ASP A 122 11.17 -3.05 -12.00
C ASP A 122 11.85 -2.11 -11.00
N THR A 123 11.16 -1.01 -10.69
CA THR A 123 11.66 0.04 -9.81
C THR A 123 10.55 0.41 -8.85
N THR A 124 10.92 0.46 -7.57
CA THR A 124 10.06 0.89 -6.48
C THR A 124 10.59 2.20 -5.93
N PHE A 125 9.70 3.16 -5.77
CA PHE A 125 9.97 4.49 -5.25
C PHE A 125 9.37 4.66 -3.85
N HIS A 126 9.91 5.61 -3.10
CA HIS A 126 9.54 5.88 -1.73
C HIS A 126 9.32 7.37 -1.51
N ILE A 127 8.24 7.74 -0.83
CA ILE A 127 8.06 9.05 -0.18
C ILE A 127 8.06 8.80 1.33
N VAL A 128 8.97 9.45 2.04
CA VAL A 128 9.17 9.24 3.48
C VAL A 128 8.55 10.41 4.24
N LEU A 129 7.51 10.13 5.02
CA LEU A 129 6.82 11.10 5.86
C LEU A 129 7.34 11.03 7.29
N ARG A 130 7.49 12.18 7.95
CA ARG A 130 7.88 12.29 9.36
C ARG A 130 6.88 13.14 10.14
N LEU A 131 6.62 12.76 11.38
CA LEU A 131 5.89 13.59 12.33
C LEU A 131 6.83 14.57 13.02
N GLU A 132 6.37 15.80 13.21
CA GLU A 132 7.08 16.82 13.97
C GLU A 132 6.28 17.23 15.21
N PRO A 133 6.95 17.49 16.35
CA PRO A 133 6.27 18.01 17.53
C PRO A 133 5.80 19.44 17.26
N ASN A 134 4.74 19.83 17.96
CA ASN A 134 4.25 21.21 17.97
C ASN A 134 3.57 21.53 19.31
N ASP A 135 2.97 22.73 19.43
CA ASP A 135 2.35 23.19 20.68
C ASP A 135 1.18 22.31 21.16
N ASN A 136 0.55 21.55 20.26
CA ASN A 136 -0.59 20.68 20.57
C ASN A 136 -0.19 19.20 20.72
N PHE A 137 0.87 18.75 20.06
CA PHE A 137 1.25 17.35 19.95
C PHE A 137 2.72 17.09 20.24
N GLU A 138 2.96 16.15 21.14
CA GLU A 138 4.24 15.47 21.30
C GLU A 138 4.34 14.26 20.36
N LEU A 139 5.56 13.74 20.21
CA LEU A 139 5.81 12.51 19.46
C LEU A 139 5.48 11.28 20.32
N GLY A 140 4.76 10.32 19.74
CA GLY A 140 4.36 9.08 20.40
C GLY A 140 5.42 7.98 20.32
N VAL A 141 5.00 6.80 19.84
CA VAL A 141 5.85 5.62 19.71
C VAL A 141 7.04 5.93 18.79
N LYS A 142 8.27 5.82 19.33
CA LYS A 142 9.50 6.23 18.65
C LYS A 142 9.71 5.53 17.30
N GLU A 143 9.31 4.28 17.22
CA GLU A 143 9.39 3.43 16.03
C GLU A 143 8.33 3.77 14.97
N SER A 144 7.34 4.59 15.32
CA SER A 144 6.18 4.94 14.50
C SER A 144 6.12 6.44 14.16
N LEU A 145 7.26 7.12 14.20
CA LEU A 145 7.35 8.55 13.85
C LEU A 145 7.56 8.79 12.35
N GLN A 146 7.76 7.72 11.59
CA GLN A 146 7.97 7.72 10.16
C GLN A 146 7.00 6.75 9.49
N SER A 147 6.47 7.12 8.32
CA SER A 147 5.73 6.22 7.44
C SER A 147 6.16 6.40 5.99
N VAL A 148 6.16 5.33 5.23
CA VAL A 148 6.66 5.32 3.85
C VAL A 148 5.54 5.00 2.87
N VAL A 149 5.28 5.92 1.93
CA VAL A 149 4.47 5.60 0.75
C VAL A 149 5.39 4.94 -0.27
N VAL A 150 5.19 3.64 -0.49
CA VAL A 150 5.96 2.80 -1.40
C VAL A 150 5.15 2.64 -2.69
N PHE A 151 5.72 2.99 -3.83
CA PHE A 151 4.96 2.91 -5.08
C PHE A 151 5.77 2.52 -6.31
N SER A 152 5.06 2.02 -7.32
CA SER A 152 5.62 1.67 -8.63
C SER A 152 4.56 1.86 -9.71
N ASN A 153 5.03 1.94 -10.96
CA ASN A 153 4.19 1.84 -12.17
C ASN A 153 4.63 0.64 -13.05
N PHE A 154 5.51 -0.21 -12.54
CA PHE A 154 6.00 -1.37 -13.25
C PHE A 154 4.96 -2.50 -13.24
N LEU A 155 4.77 -3.11 -14.41
CA LEU A 155 3.99 -4.33 -14.57
C LEU A 155 4.86 -5.40 -15.22
N ALA A 156 5.21 -6.42 -14.43
CA ALA A 156 5.93 -7.57 -14.94
C ALA A 156 5.09 -8.35 -15.96
N LYS A 157 5.73 -8.81 -17.04
CA LYS A 157 5.13 -9.82 -17.92
C LYS A 157 4.87 -11.09 -17.11
N PRO A 158 3.63 -11.62 -17.10
CA PRO A 158 3.35 -12.86 -16.38
C PRO A 158 3.93 -14.07 -17.11
N ASP A 159 4.37 -15.09 -16.38
CA ASP A 159 5.00 -16.28 -16.96
C ASP A 159 4.09 -17.01 -17.96
N TRP A 160 2.78 -17.06 -17.67
CA TRP A 160 1.79 -17.71 -18.53
C TRP A 160 1.58 -16.99 -19.88
N TRP A 161 2.04 -15.74 -20.04
CA TRP A 161 1.93 -14.99 -21.28
C TRP A 161 2.49 -15.77 -22.46
N ILE A 162 3.61 -16.48 -22.26
CA ILE A 162 4.28 -17.26 -23.30
C ILE A 162 3.37 -18.34 -23.90
N GLY A 163 2.42 -18.86 -23.12
CA GLY A 163 1.49 -19.89 -23.58
C GLY A 163 0.44 -19.39 -24.57
N LEU A 164 0.16 -18.08 -24.60
CA LEU A 164 -0.82 -17.45 -25.50
C LEU A 164 -0.18 -16.43 -26.45
N GLN A 165 1.12 -16.18 -26.31
CA GLN A 165 1.86 -15.14 -27.03
C GLN A 165 1.73 -15.31 -28.55
N ASP A 166 2.04 -16.49 -29.06
CA ASP A 166 2.08 -16.73 -30.51
C ASP A 166 0.70 -17.05 -31.10
N TYR A 167 -0.34 -17.19 -30.24
CA TYR A 167 -1.69 -17.51 -30.67
C TYR A 167 -2.57 -16.26 -30.80
N CYS A 168 -2.64 -15.45 -29.76
CA CYS A 168 -3.60 -14.33 -29.71
C CYS A 168 -3.08 -13.06 -29.04
N LEU A 169 -2.06 -13.13 -28.17
CA LEU A 169 -1.61 -11.96 -27.43
C LEU A 169 -0.53 -11.15 -28.16
N GLY A 170 0.34 -11.80 -28.92
CA GLY A 170 1.51 -11.20 -29.55
C GLY A 170 2.57 -10.78 -28.54
N ILE A 171 3.48 -9.91 -28.99
CA ILE A 171 4.52 -9.34 -28.12
C ILE A 171 3.89 -8.69 -26.88
N PHE A 172 4.58 -8.81 -25.74
CA PHE A 172 4.12 -8.22 -24.50
C PHE A 172 4.15 -6.70 -24.59
N GLN A 173 2.98 -6.10 -24.38
CA GLN A 173 2.79 -4.66 -24.18
C GLN A 173 1.99 -4.52 -22.89
N LYS A 174 2.44 -3.67 -21.96
CA LYS A 174 1.88 -3.58 -20.60
C LYS A 174 0.38 -3.26 -20.62
N GLU A 175 -0.06 -2.43 -21.57
CA GLU A 175 -1.43 -1.96 -21.72
C GLU A 175 -2.38 -3.12 -22.03
N LYS A 176 -1.93 -4.12 -22.82
CA LYS A 176 -2.71 -5.33 -23.05
C LYS A 176 -2.98 -6.07 -21.76
N TYR A 177 -1.93 -6.27 -20.96
CA TYR A 177 -2.07 -7.01 -19.72
C TYR A 177 -2.91 -6.23 -18.70
N GLN A 178 -2.76 -4.90 -18.63
CA GLN A 178 -3.61 -4.04 -17.80
C GLN A 178 -5.09 -4.17 -18.15
N LYS A 179 -5.43 -4.15 -19.45
CA LYS A 179 -6.81 -4.34 -19.89
C LYS A 179 -7.33 -5.74 -19.55
N MET A 180 -6.50 -6.78 -19.67
CA MET A 180 -6.87 -8.13 -19.22
C MET A 180 -7.10 -8.19 -17.70
N ILE A 181 -6.27 -7.53 -16.88
CA ILE A 181 -6.44 -7.45 -15.42
C ILE A 181 -7.75 -6.74 -15.06
N GLU A 182 -8.06 -5.63 -15.73
CA GLU A 182 -9.32 -4.90 -15.57
C GLU A 182 -10.53 -5.78 -15.85
N LEU A 183 -10.58 -6.43 -17.03
CA LEU A 183 -11.66 -7.32 -17.44
C LEU A 183 -11.78 -8.56 -16.54
N TRP A 184 -10.64 -9.06 -16.03
CA TRP A 184 -10.62 -10.20 -15.11
C TRP A 184 -11.12 -9.84 -13.71
N GLY A 185 -10.91 -8.60 -13.27
CA GLY A 185 -11.17 -8.12 -11.92
C GLY A 185 -9.97 -8.20 -10.97
N GLY A 186 -8.75 -8.32 -11.50
CA GLY A 186 -7.51 -8.40 -10.72
C GLY A 186 -6.35 -9.08 -11.47
N PRO A 187 -5.15 -9.16 -10.85
CA PRO A 187 -4.02 -9.87 -11.44
C PRO A 187 -4.35 -11.32 -11.80
N ILE A 188 -4.02 -11.74 -13.03
CA ILE A 188 -4.27 -13.10 -13.51
C ILE A 188 -3.08 -13.98 -13.09
N THR A 189 -3.37 -15.01 -12.30
CA THR A 189 -2.34 -15.90 -11.75
C THR A 189 -2.00 -17.05 -12.71
N LEU A 190 -0.90 -17.75 -12.42
CA LEU A 190 -0.54 -18.97 -13.13
C LEU A 190 -1.58 -20.09 -12.91
N ASP A 191 -2.19 -20.15 -11.73
CA ASP A 191 -3.28 -21.10 -11.45
C ASP A 191 -4.53 -20.77 -12.27
N ASP A 192 -4.87 -19.49 -12.45
CA ASP A 192 -5.95 -19.09 -13.35
C ASP A 192 -5.68 -19.57 -14.77
N PHE A 193 -4.43 -19.48 -15.24
CA PHE A 193 -4.04 -19.99 -16.53
C PHE A 193 -4.28 -21.50 -16.66
N PHE A 194 -3.88 -22.30 -15.67
CA PHE A 194 -4.05 -23.75 -15.74
C PHE A 194 -5.50 -24.22 -15.56
N PHE A 195 -6.26 -23.59 -14.68
CA PHE A 195 -7.60 -24.06 -14.29
C PHE A 195 -8.74 -23.29 -14.95
N ARG A 196 -8.47 -22.13 -15.56
CA ARG A 196 -9.47 -21.22 -16.14
C ARG A 196 -9.04 -20.67 -17.51
N SER A 197 -8.22 -21.43 -18.25
CA SER A 197 -7.69 -21.04 -19.57
C SER A 197 -8.75 -20.54 -20.55
N ALA A 198 -9.90 -21.22 -20.64
CA ALA A 198 -11.00 -20.79 -21.51
C ALA A 198 -11.52 -19.39 -21.18
N LYS A 199 -11.61 -19.04 -19.89
CA LYS A 199 -12.01 -17.68 -19.46
C LYS A 199 -10.93 -16.67 -19.81
N ILE A 200 -9.65 -17.00 -19.62
CA ILE A 200 -8.54 -16.11 -20.00
C ILE A 200 -8.54 -15.83 -21.50
N ILE A 201 -8.86 -16.83 -22.33
CA ILE A 201 -8.98 -16.68 -23.78
C ILE A 201 -10.16 -15.76 -24.14
N SER A 202 -11.31 -15.90 -23.46
CA SER A 202 -12.43 -14.95 -23.61
C SER A 202 -11.98 -13.52 -23.26
N VAL A 203 -11.28 -13.33 -22.14
CA VAL A 203 -10.76 -12.03 -21.73
C VAL A 203 -9.72 -11.49 -22.73
N ALA A 204 -8.86 -12.34 -23.28
CA ALA A 204 -7.91 -11.96 -24.32
C ALA A 204 -8.62 -11.50 -25.60
N LYS A 205 -9.75 -12.14 -25.94
CA LYS A 205 -10.59 -11.77 -27.09
C LYS A 205 -11.32 -10.46 -26.89
N GLU A 206 -11.88 -10.23 -25.70
CA GLU A 206 -12.47 -8.94 -25.33
C GLU A 206 -11.42 -7.82 -25.34
N MET A 207 -10.24 -8.06 -24.78
CA MET A 207 -9.10 -7.14 -24.83
C MET A 207 -8.67 -6.84 -26.27
N TYR A 208 -8.61 -7.84 -27.14
CA TYR A 208 -8.29 -7.66 -28.55
C TYR A 208 -9.28 -6.71 -29.23
N TYR A 209 -10.60 -6.95 -29.09
CA TYR A 209 -11.62 -6.10 -29.68
C TYR A 209 -11.56 -4.67 -29.16
N TYR A 210 -11.34 -4.48 -27.85
CA TYR A 210 -11.10 -3.16 -27.28
C TYR A 210 -9.98 -2.41 -28.02
N PHE A 211 -8.82 -3.03 -28.22
CA PHE A 211 -7.71 -2.36 -28.91
C PHE A 211 -7.89 -2.25 -30.43
N GLN A 212 -8.82 -2.98 -31.05
CA GLN A 212 -9.23 -2.70 -32.43
C GLN A 212 -10.07 -1.43 -32.52
N GLU A 213 -10.91 -1.15 -31.51
CA GLU A 213 -11.71 0.07 -31.43
C GLU A 213 -10.88 1.30 -30.98
N HIS A 214 -9.73 1.05 -30.34
CA HIS A 214 -8.82 2.06 -29.81
C HIS A 214 -7.40 1.98 -30.43
N PRO A 215 -7.24 2.29 -31.73
CA PRO A 215 -5.96 2.18 -32.43
C PRO A 215 -4.88 3.16 -31.93
N GLU A 216 -5.26 4.21 -31.19
CA GLU A 216 -4.35 5.20 -30.59
C GLU A 216 -3.31 4.58 -29.65
N TYR A 217 -3.59 3.40 -29.08
CA TYR A 217 -2.66 2.69 -28.21
C TYR A 217 -1.55 1.96 -28.98
N GLY A 218 -1.69 1.74 -30.30
CA GLY A 218 -0.65 1.10 -31.11
C GLY A 218 -0.31 -0.35 -30.70
N MET A 219 -1.32 -1.13 -30.34
CA MET A 219 -1.14 -2.53 -29.92
C MET A 219 -0.81 -3.45 -31.11
N VAL A 220 0.22 -4.29 -30.96
CA VAL A 220 0.75 -5.18 -32.01
C VAL A 220 0.30 -6.62 -31.74
N PHE A 221 -0.63 -7.14 -32.53
CA PHE A 221 -1.10 -8.52 -32.42
C PHE A 221 -0.40 -9.44 -33.44
N PRO A 222 -0.47 -10.78 -33.27
CA PRO A 222 0.01 -11.72 -34.28
C PRO A 222 -0.68 -11.48 -35.65
N PRO A 223 0.01 -11.75 -36.78
CA PRO A 223 -0.56 -11.55 -38.12
C PRO A 223 -1.75 -12.48 -38.40
N GLU A 224 -1.74 -13.68 -37.82
CA GLU A 224 -2.85 -14.62 -37.82
C GLU A 224 -3.18 -14.94 -36.36
N ILE A 225 -4.42 -14.61 -35.95
CA ILE A 225 -4.89 -14.86 -34.59
C ILE A 225 -5.61 -16.21 -34.57
N VAL A 226 -5.21 -17.05 -33.62
CA VAL A 226 -5.88 -18.30 -33.30
C VAL A 226 -6.45 -18.17 -31.90
N TRP A 227 -7.77 -18.32 -31.76
CA TRP A 227 -8.45 -18.43 -30.47
C TRP A 227 -8.54 -19.91 -30.10
N PRO A 228 -7.76 -20.41 -29.12
CA PRO A 228 -7.86 -21.81 -28.75
C PRO A 228 -9.26 -22.10 -28.20
N TYR A 229 -9.78 -23.30 -28.48
CA TYR A 229 -11.10 -23.77 -28.06
C TYR A 229 -12.32 -23.14 -28.75
N GLU A 230 -12.10 -22.37 -29.83
CA GLU A 230 -13.11 -22.01 -30.85
C GLU A 230 -12.92 -22.84 -32.12
#